data_AF-A0A059DNN2-F1
#
_entry.id   AF-A0A059DNN2-F1
#
_cell.length_a   1.000
_cell.length_b   1.000
_cell.length_c   1.000
_cell.angle_alpha   90.00
_cell.angle_beta   90.00
_cell.angle_gamma   90.00
#
_symmetry.space_group_name_H-M   'P 1'
#
loop_
_entity.id
_entity.type
_entity.pdbx_description
1 polymer ?
#
loop_
_entity_poly.entity_id
_entity_poly.type
_entity_poly.pdbx_seq_one_letter_code
_entity_poly.pdbx_strand_id
1 'polypeptide(L)'
;MAHYVAIVHAEDGAYGAYFPDVPGCITSADTLEELKASANEALALWVEDQALPEARSLDEIHDDPDIRADLTSGAFLMIVPLVDLDARTVRANITMEAGLLRSIDEIAKERGLTRSGLLAQAARKELLGATTQEPDAVLLAIQNLNANFEAFSISEYEPTTISGQAFKVKKRRSSSHPKTKLAKLIGERPAKG
;
A
#
# COMPACT_ATOMS: atom_id res chain seq x y z
N MET A 1 11.01 -9.86 -8.62
CA MET A 1 9.81 -9.23 -8.04
C MET A 1 10.31 -8.13 -7.13
N ALA A 2 9.89 -6.90 -7.34
CA ALA A 2 10.28 -5.80 -6.48
C ALA A 2 9.40 -5.82 -5.22
N HIS A 3 9.94 -5.38 -4.10
CA HIS A 3 9.23 -5.22 -2.84
C HIS A 3 9.41 -3.78 -2.39
N TYR A 4 8.30 -3.12 -2.07
CA TYR A 4 8.33 -1.77 -1.52
C TYR A 4 7.90 -1.82 -0.07
N VAL A 5 8.49 -0.96 0.75
CA VAL A 5 8.12 -0.81 2.16
C VAL A 5 7.09 0.29 2.27
N ALA A 6 5.95 0.00 2.89
CA ALA A 6 4.95 0.98 3.29
C ALA A 6 5.10 1.31 4.77
N ILE A 7 4.93 2.58 5.11
CA ILE A 7 4.83 3.07 6.48
C ILE A 7 3.34 3.18 6.82
N VAL A 8 2.92 2.51 7.89
CA VAL A 8 1.51 2.36 8.26
C VAL A 8 1.23 3.07 9.57
N HIS A 9 0.25 3.98 9.56
CA HIS A 9 -0.29 4.65 10.74
C HIS A 9 -1.68 4.10 11.06
N ALA A 10 -1.97 3.94 12.34
CA ALA A 10 -3.30 3.58 12.83
C ALA A 10 -3.90 4.77 13.60
N GLU A 11 -5.05 5.27 13.17
CA GLU A 11 -5.77 6.39 13.79
C GLU A 11 -7.27 6.12 13.79
N ASP A 12 -7.94 6.30 14.93
CA ASP A 12 -9.39 6.20 15.09
C ASP A 12 -10.04 4.91 14.52
N GLY A 13 -9.31 3.79 14.56
CA GLY A 13 -9.79 2.51 14.06
C GLY A 13 -9.67 2.32 12.54
N ALA A 14 -8.96 3.20 11.85
CA ALA A 14 -8.56 3.05 10.46
C ALA A 14 -7.04 2.99 10.33
N TYR A 15 -6.58 2.45 9.20
CA TYR A 15 -5.16 2.35 8.84
C TYR A 15 -4.90 3.20 7.61
N GLY A 16 -3.87 4.03 7.66
CA GLY A 16 -3.32 4.75 6.52
C GLY A 16 -1.92 4.26 6.20
N ALA A 17 -1.58 4.14 4.93
CA ALA A 17 -0.23 3.75 4.49
C ALA A 17 0.29 4.68 3.40
N TYR A 18 1.59 4.95 3.44
CA TYR A 18 2.30 5.64 2.37
C TYR A 18 3.61 4.92 2.03
N PHE A 19 4.10 5.14 0.82
CA PHE A 19 5.34 4.55 0.33
C PHE A 19 6.41 5.65 0.18
N PRO A 20 7.48 5.65 0.99
CA PRO A 20 8.51 6.69 0.94
C PRO A 20 9.26 6.67 -0.39
N ASP A 21 9.43 5.49 -0.99
CA ASP A 21 10.13 5.32 -2.27
C ASP A 21 9.21 5.49 -3.49
N VAL A 22 7.91 5.65 -3.26
CA VAL A 22 6.90 5.86 -4.31
C VAL A 22 6.09 7.12 -3.99
N PRO A 23 6.68 8.33 -4.18
CA PRO A 23 6.06 9.57 -3.75
C PRO A 23 4.66 9.76 -4.31
N GLY A 24 3.72 10.12 -3.44
CA GLY A 24 2.31 10.30 -3.78
C GLY A 24 1.48 9.01 -3.81
N CYS A 25 2.09 7.83 -3.64
CA CYS A 25 1.36 6.59 -3.44
C CYS A 25 0.92 6.49 -1.97
N ILE A 26 -0.36 6.76 -1.72
CA ILE A 26 -1.01 6.70 -0.41
C ILE A 26 -2.28 5.87 -0.49
N THR A 27 -2.61 5.19 0.58
CA THR A 27 -3.83 4.38 0.67
C THR A 27 -4.33 4.30 2.10
N SER A 28 -5.57 3.88 2.30
CA SER A 28 -6.15 3.71 3.62
C SER A 28 -7.26 2.66 3.60
N ALA A 29 -7.48 2.00 4.73
CA ALA A 29 -8.56 1.03 4.91
C ALA A 29 -8.99 0.92 6.38
N ASP A 30 -10.17 0.36 6.62
CA ASP A 30 -10.71 0.16 7.98
C ASP A 30 -10.06 -1.04 8.69
N THR A 31 -9.50 -1.98 7.92
CA THR A 31 -8.81 -3.16 8.45
C THR A 31 -7.43 -3.35 7.84
N LEU A 32 -6.53 -4.03 8.57
CA LEU A 32 -5.17 -4.32 8.10
C LEU A 32 -5.17 -5.21 6.84
N GLU A 33 -6.11 -6.15 6.74
CA GLU A 33 -6.22 -7.04 5.58
C GLU A 33 -6.68 -6.27 4.33
N GLU A 34 -7.66 -5.37 4.47
CA GLU A 34 -8.04 -4.47 3.38
C GLU A 34 -6.89 -3.53 3.02
N LEU A 35 -6.13 -3.03 4.00
CA LEU A 35 -5.00 -2.15 3.74
C LEU A 35 -3.95 -2.84 2.88
N LYS A 36 -3.62 -4.11 3.15
CA LYS A 36 -2.69 -4.89 2.32
C LYS A 36 -3.17 -4.96 0.87
N ALA A 37 -4.44 -5.28 0.64
CA ALA A 37 -5.01 -5.35 -0.71
C ALA A 37 -4.95 -3.97 -1.40
N SER A 38 -5.40 -2.92 -0.73
CA SER A 38 -5.40 -1.55 -1.24
C SER A 38 -3.99 -1.00 -1.49
N ALA A 39 -2.99 -1.44 -0.72
CA ALA A 39 -1.59 -1.06 -0.89
C ALA A 39 -0.98 -1.68 -2.15
N ASN A 40 -1.27 -2.96 -2.41
CA ASN A 40 -0.87 -3.62 -3.65
C ASN A 40 -1.52 -2.96 -4.88
N GLU A 41 -2.81 -2.63 -4.80
CA GLU A 41 -3.53 -1.95 -5.87
C GLU A 41 -3.00 -0.53 -6.12
N ALA A 42 -2.72 0.23 -5.05
CA ALA A 42 -2.16 1.57 -5.16
C ALA A 42 -0.79 1.58 -5.85
N LEU A 43 0.10 0.65 -5.48
CA LEU A 43 1.40 0.49 -6.15
C LEU A 43 1.23 0.11 -7.62
N ALA A 44 0.36 -0.86 -7.91
CA ALA A 44 0.09 -1.30 -9.28
C ALA A 44 -0.40 -0.15 -10.17
N LEU A 45 -1.36 0.65 -9.67
CA LEU A 45 -1.88 1.82 -10.38
C LEU A 45 -0.80 2.89 -10.58
N TRP A 46 0.03 3.14 -9.57
CA TRP A 46 1.07 4.18 -9.66
C TRP A 46 2.09 3.87 -10.77
N VAL A 47 2.42 2.59 -10.97
CA VAL A 47 3.44 2.15 -11.93
C VAL A 47 2.92 2.01 -13.36
N GLU A 48 1.59 2.04 -13.57
CA GLU A 48 1.02 2.07 -14.93
C GLU A 48 1.45 3.33 -15.70
N ASP A 49 1.58 4.45 -15.00
CA ASP A 49 1.86 5.76 -15.60
C ASP A 49 3.36 6.14 -15.59
N GLN A 50 4.22 5.37 -14.90
CA GLN A 50 5.58 5.80 -14.57
C GLN A 50 6.60 4.66 -14.54
N ALA A 51 7.88 4.99 -14.76
CA ALA A 51 8.97 4.05 -14.52
C ALA A 51 9.10 3.76 -13.02
N LEU A 52 9.42 2.50 -12.70
CA LEU A 52 9.57 2.06 -11.31
C LEU A 52 10.68 2.82 -10.59
N PRO A 53 10.38 3.50 -9.46
CA PRO A 53 11.41 4.07 -8.62
C PRO A 53 12.19 2.93 -7.95
N GLU A 54 13.46 3.19 -7.64
CA GLU A 54 14.30 2.24 -6.93
C GLU A 54 13.76 2.01 -5.52
N ALA A 55 13.51 0.76 -5.18
CA ALA A 55 13.10 0.38 -3.83
C ALA A 55 14.34 0.34 -2.93
N ARG A 56 14.32 1.09 -1.83
CA ARG A 56 15.34 1.01 -0.79
C ARG A 56 15.24 -0.30 -0.04
N SER A 57 16.37 -0.76 0.49
CA SER A 57 16.41 -1.87 1.43
C SER A 57 15.73 -1.53 2.75
N LEU A 58 15.34 -2.56 3.52
CA LEU A 58 14.73 -2.36 4.82
C LEU A 58 15.65 -1.58 5.78
N ASP A 59 16.96 -1.81 5.72
CA ASP A 59 17.95 -1.12 6.54
C ASP A 59 18.01 0.38 6.20
N GLU A 60 18.01 0.73 4.90
CA GLU A 60 17.99 2.12 4.45
C GLU A 60 16.69 2.85 4.82
N ILE A 61 15.57 2.14 4.86
CA ILE A 61 14.27 2.65 5.31
C ILE A 61 14.28 2.88 6.83
N HIS A 62 14.84 1.95 7.59
CA HIS A 62 14.95 2.05 9.05
C HIS A 62 15.90 3.18 9.49
N ASP A 63 16.95 3.42 8.71
CA ASP A 63 17.93 4.46 9.00
C ASP A 63 17.51 5.87 8.62
N ASP A 64 16.39 6.01 7.91
CA ASP A 64 15.79 7.29 7.55
C ASP A 64 15.22 8.01 8.80
N PRO A 65 15.70 9.24 9.12
CA PRO A 65 15.26 9.98 10.31
C PRO A 65 13.77 10.28 10.35
N ASP A 66 13.14 10.57 9.21
CA ASP A 66 11.72 10.92 9.15
C ASP A 66 10.87 9.67 9.39
N ILE A 67 11.26 8.55 8.79
CA ILE A 67 10.60 7.26 9.00
C ILE A 67 10.78 6.78 10.45
N ARG A 68 11.97 6.95 11.03
CA ARG A 68 12.21 6.60 12.44
C ARG A 68 11.32 7.41 13.38
N ALA A 69 11.08 8.68 13.08
CA ALA A 69 10.15 9.51 13.86
C ALA A 69 8.73 8.94 13.77
N ASP A 70 8.27 8.56 12.58
CA ASP A 70 6.97 7.91 12.39
C ASP A 70 6.87 6.59 13.18
N LEU A 71 7.90 5.74 13.10
CA LEU A 71 7.95 4.47 13.85
C LEU A 71 7.91 4.70 15.36
N THR A 72 8.62 5.71 15.85
CA THR A 72 8.61 6.10 17.28
C THR A 72 7.23 6.61 17.71
N SER A 73 6.47 7.22 16.80
CA SER A 73 5.11 7.68 17.03
C SER A 73 4.04 6.57 16.98
N GLY A 74 4.45 5.32 16.72
CA GLY A 74 3.57 4.15 16.70
C GLY A 74 3.22 3.66 15.29
N ALA A 75 3.86 4.17 14.24
CA ALA A 75 3.77 3.59 12.91
C ALA A 75 4.50 2.24 12.84
N PHE A 76 4.17 1.43 11.85
CA PHE A 76 4.87 0.16 11.58
C PHE A 76 5.10 -0.06 10.09
N LEU A 77 6.02 -0.99 9.77
CA LEU A 77 6.41 -1.29 8.40
C LEU A 77 5.58 -2.44 7.81
N MET A 78 5.21 -2.31 6.55
CA MET A 78 4.56 -3.37 5.77
C MET A 78 5.32 -3.58 4.45
N ILE A 79 5.72 -4.81 4.17
CA ILE A 79 6.33 -5.17 2.88
C ILE A 79 5.23 -5.46 1.88
N VAL A 80 5.24 -4.75 0.75
CA VAL A 80 4.24 -4.88 -0.31
C VAL A 80 4.93 -5.37 -1.58
N PRO A 81 4.59 -6.57 -2.10
CA PRO A 81 5.16 -7.06 -3.35
C PRO A 81 4.57 -6.29 -4.53
N LEU A 82 5.43 -5.82 -5.43
CA LEU A 82 4.97 -5.39 -6.74
C LEU A 82 5.07 -6.55 -7.72
N VAL A 83 3.92 -7.12 -8.05
CA VAL A 83 3.79 -8.06 -9.16
C VAL A 83 3.74 -7.27 -10.46
N ASP A 84 4.72 -7.48 -11.34
CA ASP A 84 4.72 -6.86 -12.66
C ASP A 84 3.44 -7.27 -13.42
N LEU A 85 2.64 -6.26 -13.75
CA LEU A 85 1.34 -6.42 -14.41
C LEU A 85 1.45 -6.29 -15.93
N ASP A 86 2.63 -6.47 -16.55
CA ASP A 86 2.77 -6.54 -18.01
C ASP A 86 1.62 -7.37 -18.61
N ALA A 87 0.70 -6.66 -19.27
CA ALA A 87 -0.57 -7.22 -19.71
C ALA A 87 -0.41 -8.17 -20.91
N ARG A 88 0.82 -8.31 -21.43
CA ARG A 88 1.12 -9.23 -22.53
C ARG A 88 0.96 -10.67 -22.08
N THR A 89 0.11 -11.40 -22.79
CA THR A 89 -0.01 -12.84 -22.59
C THR A 89 1.20 -13.56 -23.19
N VAL A 90 1.95 -14.29 -22.37
CA VAL A 90 3.06 -15.14 -22.79
C VAL A 90 2.68 -16.61 -22.60
N ARG A 91 3.04 -17.47 -23.56
CA ARG A 91 2.83 -18.92 -23.45
C ARG A 91 3.95 -19.56 -22.63
N ALA A 92 3.59 -20.17 -21.50
CA ALA A 92 4.48 -21.04 -20.72
C ALA A 92 4.16 -22.51 -20.97
N ASN A 93 5.19 -23.33 -21.21
CA ASN A 93 5.06 -24.79 -21.24
C ASN A 93 5.46 -25.34 -19.86
N ILE A 94 4.55 -26.04 -19.19
CA ILE A 94 4.74 -26.56 -17.83
C ILE A 94 4.43 -28.05 -17.76
N THR A 95 5.12 -28.77 -16.87
CA THR A 95 4.88 -30.18 -16.57
C THR A 95 4.17 -30.29 -15.22
N MET A 96 3.17 -31.16 -15.12
CA MET A 96 2.44 -31.42 -13.87
C MET A 96 1.82 -32.81 -13.89
N GLU A 97 1.39 -33.28 -12.72
CA GLU A 97 0.70 -34.56 -12.57
C GLU A 97 -0.62 -34.59 -13.32
N ALA A 98 -0.90 -35.70 -14.01
CA ALA A 98 -2.12 -35.85 -14.81
C ALA A 98 -3.40 -35.79 -13.96
N GLY A 99 -3.33 -36.23 -12.70
CA GLY A 99 -4.45 -36.13 -11.76
C GLY A 99 -4.79 -34.68 -11.42
N LEU A 100 -3.78 -33.91 -11.01
CA LEU A 100 -3.91 -32.49 -10.70
C LEU A 100 -4.44 -31.68 -11.91
N LEU A 101 -3.92 -31.95 -13.10
CA LEU A 101 -4.38 -31.28 -14.33
C LEU A 101 -5.87 -31.48 -14.59
N ARG A 102 -6.40 -32.69 -14.34
CA ARG A 102 -7.85 -32.96 -14.47
C ARG A 102 -8.66 -32.16 -13.45
N SER A 103 -8.23 -32.13 -12.20
CA SER A 103 -8.92 -31.35 -11.16
C SER A 103 -8.90 -29.84 -11.45
N ILE A 104 -7.81 -29.32 -12.01
CA ILE A 104 -7.73 -27.92 -12.47
C ILE A 104 -8.76 -27.67 -13.59
N ASP A 105 -8.86 -28.56 -14.57
CA ASP A 105 -9.80 -28.42 -15.68
C ASP A 105 -11.27 -28.43 -15.22
N GLU A 106 -11.60 -29.31 -14.26
CA GLU A 106 -12.93 -29.38 -13.67
C GLU A 106 -13.30 -28.07 -12.96
N ILE A 107 -12.44 -27.58 -12.06
CA ILE A 107 -12.68 -26.32 -11.32
C ILE A 107 -12.73 -25.13 -12.28
N ALA A 108 -11.86 -25.10 -13.30
CA ALA A 108 -11.86 -24.02 -14.28
C ALA A 108 -13.20 -23.97 -15.02
N LYS A 109 -13.71 -25.12 -15.45
CA LYS A 109 -15.02 -25.23 -16.12
C LYS A 109 -16.16 -24.81 -15.21
N GLU A 110 -16.19 -25.27 -13.97
CA GLU A 110 -17.21 -24.90 -12.97
C GLU A 110 -17.25 -23.39 -12.72
N ARG A 111 -16.09 -22.74 -12.72
CA ARG A 111 -15.96 -21.29 -12.52
C ARG A 111 -16.07 -20.46 -13.81
N GLY A 112 -16.28 -21.09 -14.96
CA GLY A 112 -16.31 -20.40 -16.26
C GLY A 112 -14.96 -19.76 -16.65
N LEU A 113 -13.85 -20.28 -16.13
CA LEU A 113 -12.49 -19.82 -16.39
C LEU A 113 -11.79 -20.74 -17.40
N THR A 114 -10.79 -20.20 -18.09
CA THR A 114 -9.82 -21.05 -18.80
C THR A 114 -8.85 -21.69 -17.79
N ARG A 115 -8.25 -22.84 -18.14
CA ARG A 115 -7.19 -23.47 -17.33
C ARG A 115 -6.09 -22.47 -16.94
N SER A 116 -5.58 -21.73 -17.93
CA SER A 116 -4.57 -20.70 -17.71
C SER A 116 -5.08 -19.54 -16.85
N GLY A 117 -6.36 -19.16 -16.97
CA GLY A 117 -6.98 -18.15 -16.13
C GLY A 117 -7.05 -18.57 -14.66
N LEU A 118 -7.46 -19.82 -14.37
CA LEU A 118 -7.48 -20.36 -13.02
C LEU A 118 -6.06 -20.43 -12.42
N LEU A 119 -5.09 -20.94 -13.20
CA LEU A 119 -3.69 -21.01 -12.78
C LEU A 119 -3.10 -19.62 -12.51
N ALA A 120 -3.39 -18.64 -13.36
CA ALA A 120 -2.94 -17.26 -13.17
C ALA A 120 -3.56 -16.64 -11.91
N GLN A 121 -4.85 -16.86 -11.64
CA GLN A 121 -5.50 -16.40 -10.40
C GLN A 121 -4.86 -17.02 -9.15
N ALA A 122 -4.61 -18.33 -9.17
CA ALA A 122 -3.95 -19.02 -8.06
C ALA A 122 -2.53 -18.49 -7.83
N ALA A 123 -1.75 -18.31 -8.91
CA ALA A 123 -0.40 -17.76 -8.82
C ALA A 123 -0.40 -16.32 -8.29
N ARG A 124 -1.31 -15.45 -8.75
CA ARG A 124 -1.44 -14.08 -8.21
C ARG A 124 -1.78 -14.09 -6.73
N LYS A 125 -2.71 -14.95 -6.31
CA LYS A 125 -3.09 -15.09 -4.90
C LYS A 125 -1.89 -15.45 -4.03
N GLU A 126 -1.07 -16.40 -4.49
CA GLU A 126 0.13 -16.83 -3.79
C GLU A 126 1.21 -15.73 -3.74
N LEU A 127 1.46 -15.06 -4.88
CA LEU A 127 2.45 -13.98 -4.96
C LEU A 127 2.08 -12.77 -4.09
N LEU A 128 0.79 -12.51 -3.90
CA LEU A 128 0.27 -11.43 -3.06
C LEU A 128 0.10 -11.84 -1.59
N GLY A 129 0.50 -13.06 -1.20
CA GLY A 129 0.43 -13.53 0.18
C GLY A 129 -0.98 -13.75 0.72
N ALA A 130 -1.99 -13.92 -0.15
CA ALA A 130 -3.37 -14.17 0.26
C ALA A 130 -3.63 -15.63 0.69
N THR A 131 -2.59 -16.38 1.02
CA THR A 131 -2.63 -17.73 1.58
C THR A 131 -2.49 -17.67 3.10
N THR A 132 -3.33 -18.45 3.77
CA THR A 132 -3.36 -18.66 5.21
C THR A 132 -2.00 -19.12 5.72
N GLN A 133 -1.12 -18.19 6.07
CA GLN A 133 0.09 -18.45 6.82
C GLN A 133 -0.04 -17.70 8.15
N GLU A 134 -0.35 -18.50 9.17
CA GLU A 134 -0.34 -18.25 10.62
C GLU A 134 -0.08 -16.79 11.06
N PRO A 135 -1.08 -16.11 11.67
CA PRO A 135 -0.92 -14.77 12.25
C PRO A 135 0.16 -14.68 13.35
N ASP A 136 0.69 -15.81 13.82
CA ASP A 136 1.65 -15.88 14.92
C ASP A 136 3.07 -15.41 14.55
N ALA A 137 3.52 -15.56 13.29
CA ALA A 137 4.89 -15.19 12.92
C ALA A 137 5.12 -13.67 12.89
N VAL A 138 4.11 -12.90 12.47
CA VAL A 138 4.17 -11.43 12.44
C VAL A 138 4.06 -10.88 13.86
N LEU A 139 3.19 -11.45 14.71
CA LEU A 139 3.07 -11.05 16.10
C LEU A 139 4.36 -11.37 16.88
N LEU A 140 4.99 -12.52 16.61
CA LEU A 140 6.28 -12.90 17.19
C LEU A 140 7.42 -11.97 16.71
N ALA A 141 7.41 -11.54 15.45
CA ALA A 141 8.37 -10.57 14.93
C ALA A 141 8.21 -9.18 15.56
N ILE A 142 6.96 -8.71 15.75
CA ILE A 142 6.65 -7.46 16.45
C ILE A 142 7.05 -7.55 17.94
N GLN A 143 6.80 -8.68 18.59
CA GLN A 143 7.22 -8.93 19.97
C GLN A 143 8.74 -8.99 20.14
N ASN A 144 9.45 -9.59 19.18
CA ASN A 144 10.91 -9.68 19.21
C ASN A 144 11.62 -8.36 18.86
N LEU A 145 11.01 -7.48 18.05
CA LEU A 145 11.50 -6.12 17.87
C LEU A 145 11.42 -5.32 19.17
N ASN A 146 10.34 -5.48 19.93
CA ASN A 146 10.17 -4.83 21.24
C ASN A 146 11.09 -5.42 22.34
N ALA A 147 11.49 -6.69 22.22
CA ALA A 147 12.36 -7.36 23.20
C ALA A 147 13.82 -6.88 23.18
N ASN A 148 14.27 -6.23 22.10
CA ASN A 148 15.61 -5.62 22.02
C ASN A 148 15.65 -4.16 22.53
N PHE A 149 14.53 -3.63 23.05
CA PHE A 149 14.44 -2.30 23.65
C PHE A 149 14.47 -2.33 25.20
N GLU A 150 15.15 -3.32 25.80
CA GLU A 150 15.48 -3.33 27.23
C GLU A 150 16.79 -2.57 27.46
N ALA A 151 16.78 -1.24 27.28
CA ALA A 151 17.76 -0.30 27.85
C ALA A 151 17.34 1.16 27.69
N PHE A 152 16.11 1.54 28.08
CA PHE A 152 15.85 2.96 28.39
C PHE A 152 15.02 3.05 29.66
N SER A 153 15.66 3.54 30.72
CA SER A 153 15.09 3.69 32.06
C SER A 153 13.82 4.54 32.01
N ILE A 154 12.67 3.94 32.35
CA ILE A 154 11.38 4.64 32.48
C ILE A 154 11.28 5.30 33.86
N SER A 155 12.24 6.17 34.18
CA SER A 155 12.27 6.95 35.41
C SER A 155 12.62 8.39 35.08
N GLU A 156 11.68 9.14 34.49
CA GLU A 156 11.56 10.62 34.52
C GLU A 156 10.62 11.14 33.40
N TYR A 157 9.40 10.60 33.28
CA TYR A 157 8.39 11.26 32.44
C TYR A 157 7.13 11.55 33.25
N GLU A 158 7.02 12.79 33.74
CA GLU A 158 5.74 13.33 34.21
C GLU A 158 4.86 13.67 32.98
N PRO A 159 3.58 13.28 32.97
CA PRO A 159 2.70 13.54 31.83
C PRO A 159 2.43 15.04 31.71
N THR A 160 3.05 15.70 30.75
CA THR A 160 2.67 17.06 30.37
C THR A 160 1.38 16.99 29.58
N THR A 161 0.30 17.46 30.19
CA THR A 161 -0.97 17.71 29.53
C THR A 161 -0.76 18.76 28.43
N ILE A 162 -0.78 18.35 27.15
CA ILE A 162 -0.82 19.32 26.06
C ILE A 162 -2.28 19.78 25.91
N SER A 163 -2.52 20.93 26.53
CA SER A 163 -3.64 21.83 26.30
C SER A 163 -3.79 22.15 24.80
N GLY A 164 -5.04 22.26 24.37
CA GLY A 164 -5.45 22.16 22.98
C GLY A 164 -4.95 23.27 22.05
N GLN A 165 -4.69 22.86 20.81
CA GLN A 165 -4.97 23.66 19.62
C GLN A 165 -5.62 22.76 18.56
N ALA A 166 -6.91 23.00 18.35
CA ALA A 166 -7.73 22.31 17.38
C ALA A 166 -7.30 22.65 15.94
N PHE A 167 -6.88 21.63 15.18
CA PHE A 167 -6.83 21.74 13.72
C PHE A 167 -8.27 21.77 13.17
N LYS A 168 -8.70 22.94 12.71
CA LYS A 168 -10.05 23.18 12.18
C LYS A 168 -10.11 22.75 10.71
N VAL A 169 -10.56 21.53 10.44
CA VAL A 169 -10.86 21.06 9.07
C VAL A 169 -12.16 21.71 8.57
N LYS A 170 -12.07 22.45 7.47
CA LYS A 170 -13.19 23.18 6.85
C LYS A 170 -14.06 22.20 6.05
N LYS A 171 -15.19 21.77 6.62
CA LYS A 171 -16.25 21.00 5.91
C LYS A 171 -16.71 21.76 4.65
N ARG A 172 -16.48 21.20 3.46
CA ARG A 172 -17.19 21.60 2.23
C ARG A 172 -18.63 21.10 2.31
N ARG A 173 -19.61 22.02 2.33
CA ARG A 173 -21.01 21.70 2.04
C ARG A 173 -21.22 21.66 0.54
N SER A 174 -21.94 20.63 0.10
CA SER A 174 -22.42 20.44 -1.26
C SER A 174 -23.50 21.46 -1.66
N SER A 175 -23.37 21.92 -2.91
CA SER A 175 -24.41 22.32 -3.87
C SER A 175 -25.66 23.11 -3.44
N SER A 176 -25.74 24.36 -3.87
CA SER A 176 -26.88 24.86 -4.67
C SER A 176 -26.43 25.99 -5.60
N HIS A 177 -26.74 25.85 -6.89
CA HIS A 177 -26.55 26.84 -7.97
C HIS A 177 -27.50 28.04 -7.76
N PRO A 178 -27.22 29.27 -8.25
CA PRO A 178 -27.21 29.54 -9.70
C PRO A 178 -26.22 30.60 -10.23
N LYS A 179 -25.82 30.38 -11.50
CA LYS A 179 -25.57 31.34 -12.61
C LYS A 179 -24.86 32.67 -12.30
N THR A 180 -23.77 32.94 -13.04
CA THR A 180 -23.65 34.03 -14.05
C THR A 180 -22.18 34.52 -14.21
N LYS A 181 -21.67 34.51 -15.46
CA LYS A 181 -20.49 35.23 -16.01
C LYS A 181 -19.12 34.86 -15.39
N LEU A 182 -18.03 34.63 -16.12
CA LEU A 182 -17.58 35.28 -17.35
C LEU A 182 -16.52 34.36 -18.00
N ALA A 183 -16.89 33.65 -19.06
CA ALA A 183 -15.92 33.19 -20.05
C ALA A 183 -15.75 34.33 -21.05
N LYS A 184 -14.52 34.75 -21.28
CA LYS A 184 -13.98 35.46 -22.45
C LYS A 184 -12.70 36.18 -22.00
N LEU A 185 -11.58 36.21 -22.72
CA LEU A 185 -11.17 35.68 -24.02
C LEU A 185 -9.77 36.32 -24.23
N ILE A 186 -8.81 35.62 -24.86
CA ILE A 186 -7.65 36.16 -25.63
C ILE A 186 -6.77 37.20 -24.89
N GLY A 187 -5.53 36.91 -24.53
CA GLY A 187 -4.46 36.64 -25.47
C GLY A 187 -3.95 37.95 -26.05
N GLU A 188 -2.89 38.51 -25.50
CA GLU A 188 -2.12 39.58 -26.15
C GLU A 188 -0.63 39.41 -25.84
N ARG A 189 0.12 39.21 -26.93
CA ARG A 189 1.58 39.33 -27.02
C ARG A 189 1.98 40.83 -27.01
N PRO A 190 3.26 41.14 -26.77
CA PRO A 190 3.74 42.50 -26.51
C PRO A 190 4.14 43.26 -27.78
N ALA A 191 4.13 44.60 -27.75
CA ALA A 191 5.25 45.47 -28.17
C ALA A 191 4.88 46.98 -28.21
N LYS A 192 5.75 47.77 -27.57
CA LYS A 192 6.31 49.09 -27.93
C LYS A 192 5.44 50.16 -28.63
N GLY A 193 5.36 51.30 -27.94
CA GLY A 193 5.39 52.66 -28.48
C GLY A 193 6.16 53.54 -27.51
#